data_AF-N8UXA3-F1
#
_entry.id   AF-N8UXA3-F1
#
_cell.length_a   1.000
_cell.length_b   1.000
_cell.length_c   1.000
_cell.angle_alpha   90.00
_cell.angle_beta   90.00
_cell.angle_gamma   90.00
#
_symmetry.space_group_name_H-M   'P 1'
#
loop_
_entity.id
_entity.type
_entity.pdbx_description
1 polymer ?
#
loop_
_entity_poly.entity_id
_entity_poly.type
_entity_poly.pdbx_seq_one_letter_code
_entity_poly.pdbx_strand_id
1 'polypeptide(L)'
;MINLSKAINDVLAECERQINIKGYSTDLDDLYKQNQLPRAASGYVDHVVGRSWVFNDYGPEAYQDDDVPEFWPWADDCWNPKNSREDLVRTAALLIAEIERLDRKEAKADVEG
;
A
#
# COMPACT_ATOMS: atom_id res chain seq x y z
N MET A 1 -13.42 24.29 -5.27
CA MET A 1 -12.52 23.13 -5.38
C MET A 1 -11.43 23.29 -4.35
N ILE A 2 -11.32 22.37 -3.41
CA ILE A 2 -10.16 22.32 -2.52
C ILE A 2 -8.99 21.85 -3.40
N ASN A 3 -7.96 22.68 -3.53
CA ASN A 3 -6.73 22.27 -4.20
C ASN A 3 -5.88 21.51 -3.18
N LEU A 4 -5.93 20.18 -3.25
CA LEU A 4 -5.12 19.32 -2.40
C LEU A 4 -3.66 19.30 -2.90
N SER A 5 -2.72 18.97 -2.02
CA SER A 5 -1.31 18.85 -2.41
C SER A 5 -1.12 17.74 -3.45
N LYS A 6 -0.06 17.82 -4.26
CA LYS A 6 0.30 16.74 -5.20
C LYS A 6 0.36 15.38 -4.50
N ALA A 7 0.90 15.34 -3.28
CA ALA A 7 1.02 14.11 -2.52
C ALA A 7 -0.33 13.46 -2.23
N ILE A 8 -1.33 14.25 -1.81
CA ILE A 8 -2.68 13.76 -1.54
C ILE A 8 -3.35 13.29 -2.83
N ASN A 9 -3.25 14.07 -3.91
CA ASN A 9 -3.82 13.69 -5.21
C ASN A 9 -3.23 12.38 -5.74
N ASP A 10 -1.92 12.18 -5.60
CA ASP A 10 -1.25 10.94 -6.04
C ASP A 10 -1.75 9.72 -5.22
N VAL A 11 -2.00 9.88 -3.92
CA VAL A 11 -2.54 8.80 -3.06
C VAL A 11 -3.98 8.46 -3.45
N LEU A 12 -4.83 9.46 -3.67
CA LEU A 12 -6.20 9.23 -4.16
C LEU A 12 -6.19 8.50 -5.50
N ALA A 13 -5.34 8.92 -6.44
CA ALA A 13 -5.19 8.25 -7.73
C ALA A 13 -4.71 6.80 -7.59
N GLU A 14 -3.83 6.49 -6.63
CA GLU A 14 -3.40 5.12 -6.37
C GLU A 14 -4.51 4.27 -5.75
N CYS A 15 -5.34 4.81 -4.84
CA CYS A 15 -6.53 4.12 -4.33
C CYS A 15 -7.49 3.78 -5.47
N GLU A 16 -7.77 4.74 -6.36
CA GLU A 16 -8.60 4.51 -7.55
C GLU A 16 -7.98 3.47 -8.48
N ARG A 17 -6.67 3.49 -8.68
CA ARG A 17 -5.96 2.51 -9.53
C ARG A 17 -6.05 1.10 -8.96
N GLN A 18 -5.92 0.95 -7.65
CA GLN A 18 -6.05 -0.34 -6.95
C GLN A 18 -7.43 -0.96 -7.17
N ILE A 19 -8.48 -0.15 -7.10
CA ILE A 19 -9.85 -0.61 -7.34
C ILE A 19 -10.11 -0.85 -8.83
N ASN A 20 -9.90 0.17 -9.66
CA ASN A 20 -10.37 0.19 -11.05
C ASN A 20 -9.47 -0.58 -12.02
N ILE A 21 -8.18 -0.74 -11.71
CA ILE A 21 -7.21 -1.38 -12.62
C ILE A 21 -6.73 -2.72 -12.06
N LYS A 22 -6.44 -2.82 -10.76
CA LYS A 22 -5.99 -4.08 -10.16
C LYS A 22 -7.13 -5.01 -9.75
N GLY A 23 -8.38 -4.52 -9.74
CA GLY A 23 -9.54 -5.32 -9.35
C GLY A 23 -9.59 -5.62 -7.84
N TYR A 24 -8.87 -4.86 -7.02
CA TYR A 24 -9.08 -4.89 -5.58
C TYR A 24 -10.45 -4.26 -5.26
N SER A 25 -11.00 -4.59 -4.10
CA SER A 25 -12.27 -4.00 -3.67
C SER A 25 -12.32 -3.92 -2.16
N THR A 26 -13.13 -2.99 -1.67
CA THR A 26 -13.40 -2.83 -0.23
C THR A 26 -13.97 -4.11 0.38
N ASP A 27 -14.77 -4.87 -0.38
CA ASP A 27 -15.32 -6.15 0.06
C ASP A 27 -14.24 -7.24 0.19
N LEU A 28 -13.26 -7.25 -0.71
CA LEU A 28 -12.10 -8.15 -0.60
C LEU A 28 -11.20 -7.73 0.56
N ASP A 29 -11.03 -6.43 0.79
CA ASP A 29 -10.24 -5.92 1.92
C ASP A 29 -10.81 -6.40 3.25
N ASP A 30 -12.14 -6.44 3.40
CA ASP A 30 -12.83 -6.96 4.59
C ASP A 30 -12.50 -8.44 4.90
N LEU A 31 -12.03 -9.21 3.90
CA LEU A 31 -11.62 -10.61 4.07
C LEU A 31 -10.18 -10.76 4.59
N TYR A 32 -9.35 -9.72 4.48
CA TYR A 32 -7.98 -9.76 4.95
C TYR A 32 -7.91 -9.90 6.48
N LYS A 33 -6.96 -10.71 6.96
CA LYS A 33 -6.77 -11.01 8.39
C LYS A 33 -5.32 -10.79 8.77
N GLN A 34 -4.96 -10.99 10.04
CA GLN A 34 -3.56 -11.02 10.51
C GLN A 34 -2.72 -9.82 10.03
N ASN A 35 -3.35 -8.64 9.97
CA ASN A 35 -2.74 -7.38 9.54
C ASN A 35 -2.16 -7.42 8.12
N GLN A 36 -2.74 -8.17 7.17
CA GLN A 36 -2.20 -8.26 5.81
C GLN A 36 -2.02 -6.87 5.15
N LEU A 37 -3.00 -5.97 5.20
CA LEU A 37 -2.85 -4.61 4.63
C LEU A 37 -1.71 -3.81 5.28
N PRO A 38 -1.63 -3.68 6.63
CA PRO A 38 -0.48 -3.08 7.30
C PRO A 38 0.86 -3.76 7.01
N ARG A 39 0.91 -5.09 6.91
CA ARG A 39 2.13 -5.85 6.60
C ARG A 39 2.63 -5.52 5.19
N ALA A 40 1.73 -5.44 4.21
CA ALA A 40 2.09 -5.00 2.86
C ALA A 40 2.61 -3.56 2.85
N ALA A 41 1.92 -2.64 3.54
CA ALA A 41 2.36 -1.25 3.66
C ALA A 41 3.76 -1.15 4.31
N SER A 42 3.99 -1.90 5.39
CA SER A 42 5.28 -1.98 6.06
C SER A 42 6.38 -2.52 5.14
N GLY A 43 6.05 -3.45 4.24
CA GLY A 43 7.05 -4.03 3.31
C GLY A 43 7.60 -2.96 2.37
N TYR A 44 6.72 -2.13 1.80
CA TYR A 44 7.13 -1.01 0.97
C TYR A 44 7.92 0.04 1.77
N VAL A 45 7.53 0.37 3.00
CA VAL A 45 8.29 1.31 3.85
C VAL A 45 9.68 0.77 4.19
N ASP A 46 9.78 -0.49 4.59
CA ASP A 46 11.04 -1.14 4.93
C ASP A 46 12.00 -1.12 3.73
N HIS A 47 11.49 -1.46 2.55
CA HIS A 47 12.25 -1.38 1.30
C HIS A 47 12.69 0.05 0.97
N VAL A 48 11.81 1.06 1.13
CA VAL A 48 12.19 2.47 0.98
C VAL A 48 13.32 2.84 1.95
N VAL A 49 13.23 2.44 3.23
CA VAL A 49 14.25 2.72 4.24
C VAL A 49 15.58 2.06 3.88
N GLY A 50 15.56 0.81 3.46
CA GLY A 50 16.75 0.03 3.12
C GLY A 50 17.41 0.40 1.79
N ARG A 51 16.63 0.87 0.80
CA ARG A 51 17.08 0.95 -0.61
C ARG A 51 17.04 2.34 -1.23
N SER A 52 16.43 3.35 -0.59
CA SER A 52 16.32 4.70 -1.20
C SER A 52 17.66 5.32 -1.63
N TRP A 53 18.74 5.01 -0.93
CA TRP A 53 20.08 5.50 -1.26
C TRP A 53 20.60 4.92 -2.58
N VAL A 54 20.29 3.65 -2.87
CA VAL A 54 20.76 2.94 -4.07
C VAL A 54 20.13 3.53 -5.34
N PHE A 55 18.89 4.02 -5.26
CA PHE A 55 18.16 4.52 -6.41
C PHE A 55 18.91 5.65 -7.14
N ASN A 56 19.49 6.59 -6.41
CA ASN A 56 20.19 7.74 -7.02
C ASN A 56 21.55 7.35 -7.61
N ASP A 57 22.22 6.37 -7.00
CA ASP A 57 23.59 6.01 -7.35
C ASP A 57 23.64 4.93 -8.45
N TYR A 58 22.64 4.04 -8.50
CA TYR A 58 22.64 2.85 -9.34
C TYR A 58 21.35 2.64 -10.16
N GLY A 59 20.34 3.48 -9.96
CA GLY A 59 19.11 3.47 -10.76
C GLY A 59 18.03 2.50 -10.27
N PRO A 60 16.93 2.36 -11.04
CA PRO A 60 15.74 1.63 -10.64
C PRO A 60 15.93 0.12 -10.56
N GLU A 61 16.75 -0.51 -11.42
CA GLU A 61 16.98 -1.95 -11.33
C GLU A 61 17.64 -2.30 -10.00
N ALA A 62 18.64 -1.51 -9.59
CA ALA A 62 19.32 -1.69 -8.32
C ALA A 62 18.41 -1.36 -7.12
N TYR A 63 17.42 -0.49 -7.25
CA TYR A 63 16.42 -0.30 -6.19
C TYR A 63 15.56 -1.57 -6.03
N GLN A 64 15.10 -2.14 -7.15
CA GLN A 64 14.14 -3.24 -7.21
C GLN A 64 14.75 -4.62 -6.94
N ASP A 65 16.07 -4.75 -7.04
CA ASP A 65 16.82 -6.00 -6.81
C ASP A 65 17.01 -6.30 -5.31
N ASP A 66 15.91 -6.57 -4.61
CA ASP A 66 15.88 -6.86 -3.18
C ASP A 66 14.91 -8.01 -2.88
N ASP A 67 15.18 -8.75 -1.80
CA ASP A 67 14.35 -9.88 -1.41
C ASP A 67 12.96 -9.42 -0.94
N VAL A 68 11.96 -10.30 -1.11
CA VAL A 68 10.62 -10.08 -0.56
C VAL A 68 10.74 -10.06 0.98
N PRO A 69 10.21 -9.03 1.68
CA PRO A 69 10.26 -9.00 3.14
C PRO A 69 9.61 -10.25 3.76
N GLU A 70 10.21 -10.83 4.81
CA GLU A 70 9.71 -12.05 5.46
C GLU A 70 8.25 -11.91 5.93
N PHE A 71 7.87 -10.70 6.34
CA PHE A 71 6.52 -10.40 6.78
C PHE A 71 5.58 -9.99 5.63
N TRP A 72 5.97 -10.11 4.36
CA TRP A 72 5.07 -9.89 3.24
C TRP A 72 3.86 -10.85 3.30
N PRO A 73 2.62 -10.34 3.11
CA PRO A 73 1.40 -11.12 3.37
C PRO A 73 0.87 -11.94 2.19
N TRP A 74 1.45 -11.79 1.00
CA TRP A 74 0.94 -12.36 -0.25
C TRP A 74 2.03 -13.15 -0.96
N ALA A 75 1.72 -13.71 -2.13
CA ALA A 75 2.71 -14.40 -2.94
C ALA A 75 3.86 -13.45 -3.36
N ASP A 76 5.05 -14.01 -3.51
CA ASP A 76 6.28 -13.27 -3.84
C ASP A 76 6.17 -12.52 -5.18
N ASP A 77 5.42 -13.06 -6.14
CA ASP A 77 5.16 -12.42 -7.43
C ASP A 77 4.29 -11.15 -7.33
N CYS A 78 3.61 -10.95 -6.20
CA CYS A 78 2.85 -9.74 -5.90
C CYS A 78 3.75 -8.62 -5.33
N TRP A 79 4.99 -8.93 -4.91
CA TRP A 79 5.98 -7.95 -4.50
C TRP A 79 6.53 -7.21 -5.73
N ASN A 80 6.43 -5.89 -5.75
CA ASN A 80 6.76 -5.11 -6.94
C ASN A 80 7.16 -3.66 -6.61
N PRO A 81 8.26 -3.44 -5.86
CA PRO A 81 8.74 -2.09 -5.57
C PRO A 81 9.05 -1.33 -6.86
N LYS A 82 9.03 -0.01 -6.82
CA LYS A 82 9.26 0.85 -8.01
C LYS A 82 10.32 1.90 -7.78
N ASN A 83 10.05 2.79 -6.84
CA ASN A 83 10.96 3.82 -6.36
C ASN A 83 10.42 4.38 -5.05
N SER A 84 11.27 5.12 -4.33
CA SER A 84 10.92 5.64 -3.01
C SER A 84 9.61 6.44 -2.99
N ARG A 85 9.36 7.28 -4.01
CA ARG A 85 8.18 8.14 -4.03
C ARG A 85 6.91 7.33 -4.27
N GLU A 86 6.92 6.43 -5.24
CA GLU A 86 5.77 5.60 -5.63
C GLU A 86 5.42 4.57 -4.58
N ASP A 87 6.44 3.96 -3.95
CA ASP A 87 6.20 2.97 -2.90
C ASP A 87 5.66 3.61 -1.62
N LEU A 88 6.01 4.86 -1.34
CA LEU A 88 5.35 5.65 -0.29
C LEU A 88 3.89 6.04 -0.65
N VAL A 89 3.57 6.32 -1.93
CA VAL A 89 2.17 6.49 -2.36
C VAL A 89 1.38 5.21 -2.11
N ARG A 90 1.93 4.07 -2.55
CA ARG A 90 1.28 2.77 -2.43
C ARG A 90 1.10 2.36 -0.97
N THR A 91 2.10 2.63 -0.13
CA THR A 91 2.02 2.47 1.33
C THR A 91 0.84 3.26 1.89
N ALA A 92 0.73 4.55 1.56
CA ALA A 92 -0.36 5.38 2.07
C ALA A 92 -1.73 4.88 1.59
N ALA A 93 -1.86 4.45 0.34
CA ALA A 93 -3.09 3.85 -0.18
C ALA A 93 -3.47 2.56 0.57
N LEU A 94 -2.50 1.68 0.85
CA LEU A 94 -2.73 0.45 1.64
C LEU A 94 -3.16 0.75 3.09
N LEU A 95 -2.59 1.80 3.71
CA LEU A 95 -3.00 2.23 5.04
C LEU A 95 -4.40 2.84 5.05
N ILE A 96 -4.76 3.61 4.02
CA ILE A 96 -6.13 4.10 3.84
C ILE A 96 -7.10 2.92 3.72
N ALA A 97 -6.78 1.92 2.89
CA ALA A 97 -7.62 0.72 2.75
C ALA A 97 -7.83 -0.01 4.09
N GLU A 98 -6.80 -0.13 4.93
CA GLU A 98 -6.94 -0.71 6.26
C GLU A 98 -7.81 0.14 7.19
N ILE A 99 -7.64 1.47 7.19
CA ILE A 99 -8.46 2.38 7.99
C ILE A 99 -9.93 2.25 7.57
N GLU A 100 -10.21 2.30 6.26
CA GLU A 100 -11.57 2.14 5.75
C GLU A 100 -12.17 0.76 6.11
N ARG A 101 -11.36 -0.30 6.12
CA ARG A 101 -11.77 -1.64 6.58
C ARG A 101 -12.15 -1.63 8.06
N LEU A 102 -11.39 -0.94 8.90
CA LEU A 102 -11.67 -0.79 10.33
C LEU A 102 -12.95 0.04 10.55
N ASP A 103 -13.10 1.16 9.85
CA ASP A 103 -14.28 2.02 9.92
C ASP A 103 -15.56 1.26 9.54
N ARG A 104 -15.51 0.46 8.45
CA ARG A 104 -16.63 -0.41 8.06
C ARG A 104 -16.94 -1.47 9.10
N LYS A 105 -15.92 -2.03 9.77
CA LYS A 105 -16.11 -3.02 10.82
C LYS A 105 -16.78 -2.42 12.05
N GLU A 106 -16.38 -1.22 12.45
CA GLU A 106 -17.01 -0.46 13.55
C GLU A 106 -18.48 -0.16 13.23
N ALA A 107 -18.76 0.38 12.04
CA ALA A 107 -20.13 0.67 11.61
C ALA A 107 -21.05 -0.57 11.59
N LYS A 108 -20.52 -1.76 11.26
CA LYS A 108 -21.29 -3.03 11.32
C LYS A 108 -21.61 -3.43 12.77
N ALA A 109 -20.67 -3.23 13.70
CA ALA A 109 -20.88 -3.57 15.10
C ALA A 109 -21.95 -2.68 15.77
N ASP A 110 -22.02 -1.41 15.41
CA ASP A 110 -23.03 -0.46 15.91
C ASP A 110 -24.47 -0.78 15.45
N VAL A 111 -24.62 -1.46 14.30
CA VAL A 111 -25.93 -1.84 13.76
C VAL A 111 -26.45 -3.14 14.39
N GLU A 112 -25.55 -3.99 14.89
CA GLU A 112 -25.87 -5.31 15.46
C GLU A 112 -26.04 -5.30 16.99
N GLY A 113 -25.69 -4.20 17.67
CA GLY A 113 -25.82 -3.99 19.13
C GLY A 113 -27.07 -3.23 19.54
#